data_AF-A0A966NH11-F1
#
_entry.id   AF-A0A966NH11-F1
#
_cell.length_a   1.000
_cell.length_b   1.000
_cell.length_c   1.000
_cell.angle_alpha   90.00
_cell.angle_beta   90.00
_cell.angle_gamma   90.00
#
_symmetry.space_group_name_H-M   'P 1'
#
loop_
_entity.id
_entity.type
_entity.pdbx_description
1 polymer ?
#
loop_
_entity_poly.entity_id
_entity_poly.type
_entity_poly.pdbx_seq_one_letter_code
_entity_poly.pdbx_strand_id
1 'polypeptide(L)'
;MGVTDPGLGGRAGMVFRFPADTTSEFWMKDTLLPLSIAWFDADGAFVSRSDMEPCPAGTVICPTYAAARPYRLALEVPLGGLDQLGVAERSRVSLSAACS
;
A
#
# COMPACT_ATOMS: atom_id res chain seq x y z
N MET A 1 5.13 16.70 5.48
CA MET A 1 5.38 15.94 4.24
C MET A 1 4.07 15.85 3.47
N GLY A 2 3.74 16.88 2.68
CA GLY A 2 2.61 16.84 1.77
C GLY A 2 3.17 16.63 0.38
N VAL A 3 2.97 15.45 -0.20
CA VAL A 3 3.31 15.23 -1.61
C VAL A 3 2.14 15.80 -2.42
N THR A 4 2.25 17.07 -2.82
CA THR A 4 1.38 17.68 -3.82
C THR A 4 2.22 18.01 -5.04
N ASP A 5 2.63 16.98 -5.77
CA ASP A 5 3.19 17.14 -7.12
C ASP A 5 2.01 17.09 -8.11
N PRO A 6 1.72 18.19 -8.84
CA PRO A 6 0.68 18.23 -9.87
C PRO A 6 0.90 17.23 -11.03
N GLY A 7 2.11 16.69 -11.20
CA GLY A 7 2.48 15.69 -12.20
C GLY A 7 2.01 14.26 -11.90
N LEU A 8 1.52 13.97 -10.69
CA LEU A 8 1.01 12.65 -10.29
C LEU A 8 -0.42 12.35 -10.76
N GLY A 9 -0.99 13.16 -11.66
CA GLY A 9 -2.27 12.87 -12.33
C GLY A 9 -3.46 12.60 -11.40
N GLY A 10 -3.41 13.09 -10.16
CA GLY A 10 -4.47 12.90 -9.16
C GLY A 10 -4.52 11.51 -8.51
N ARG A 11 -3.56 10.60 -8.77
CA ARG A 11 -3.52 9.26 -8.17
C ARG A 11 -2.22 9.09 -7.40
N ALA A 12 -2.11 9.79 -6.27
CA ALA A 12 -0.97 9.66 -5.37
C ALA A 12 -1.00 8.27 -4.70
N GLY A 13 0.10 7.53 -4.83
CA GLY A 13 0.28 6.24 -4.19
C GLY A 13 1.76 5.89 -4.10
N MET A 14 2.11 5.01 -3.17
CA MET A 14 3.45 4.49 -2.98
C MET A 14 3.45 2.99 -3.20
N VAL A 15 4.41 2.49 -3.97
CA VAL A 15 4.57 1.06 -4.18
C VAL A 15 5.86 0.58 -3.52
N PHE A 16 5.73 -0.44 -2.68
CA PHE A 16 6.83 -1.17 -2.08
C PHE A 16 7.06 -2.46 -2.87
N ARG A 17 8.29 -2.69 -3.31
CA ARG A 17 8.72 -3.94 -3.97
C ARG A 17 9.80 -4.61 -3.16
N PHE A 18 9.50 -5.79 -2.65
CA PHE A 18 10.44 -6.58 -1.87
C PHE A 18 11.32 -7.46 -2.79
N PRO A 19 12.57 -7.77 -2.39
CA PRO A 19 13.47 -8.61 -3.18
C PRO A 19 13.11 -10.10 -3.15
N ALA A 20 12.37 -10.54 -2.13
CA ALA A 20 11.87 -11.90 -1.92
C ALA A 20 10.42 -11.85 -1.42
N ASP A 21 9.70 -12.98 -1.45
CA ASP A 21 8.37 -13.04 -0.84
C ASP A 21 8.51 -12.82 0.66
N THR A 22 7.63 -12.01 1.22
CA THR A 22 7.69 -11.61 2.63
C THR A 22 6.34 -11.70 3.30
N THR A 23 6.38 -11.84 4.62
CA THR A 23 5.23 -11.68 5.52
C THR A 23 5.40 -10.43 6.40
N SER A 24 6.26 -9.49 5.99
CA SER A 24 6.47 -8.22 6.69
C SER A 24 5.14 -7.50 6.88
N GLU A 25 4.90 -7.04 8.10
CA GLU A 25 3.71 -6.27 8.44
C GLU A 25 3.97 -4.78 8.26
N PHE A 26 2.90 -4.04 7.97
CA PHE A 26 2.91 -2.59 7.91
C PHE A 26 2.38 -2.00 9.21
N TRP A 27 2.78 -0.78 9.50
CA TRP A 27 2.36 -0.02 10.67
C TRP A 27 2.26 1.44 10.29
N MET A 28 1.45 2.18 11.06
CA MET A 28 1.15 3.59 10.78
C MET A 28 1.83 4.53 11.77
N LYS A 29 2.99 4.13 12.29
CA LYS A 29 3.77 4.98 13.19
C LYS A 29 4.25 6.21 12.42
N ASP A 30 4.02 7.40 13.00
CA ASP A 30 4.37 8.69 12.42
C ASP A 30 3.64 9.04 11.09
N THR A 31 2.63 8.25 10.70
CA THR A 31 1.78 8.52 9.53
C THR A 31 0.58 9.35 9.93
N LEU A 32 0.43 10.55 9.34
CA LEU A 32 -0.62 11.51 9.73
C LEU A 32 -1.97 11.29 9.03
N LEU A 33 -1.97 10.63 7.87
CA LEU A 33 -3.17 10.42 7.05
C LEU A 33 -3.58 8.96 7.09
N PRO A 34 -4.89 8.65 7.11
CA PRO A 34 -5.35 7.28 6.95
C PRO A 34 -5.07 6.81 5.52
N LEU A 35 -4.66 5.55 5.39
CA LEU A 35 -4.23 4.95 4.13
C LEU A 35 -5.00 3.64 3.90
N SER A 36 -5.16 3.26 2.63
CA SER A 36 -5.52 1.90 2.25
C SER A 36 -4.29 1.22 1.65
N ILE A 37 -4.07 -0.04 2.00
CA ILE A 37 -2.99 -0.86 1.46
C ILE A 37 -3.54 -2.09 0.76
N ALA A 38 -2.96 -2.43 -0.40
CA ALA A 38 -3.20 -3.69 -1.08
C ALA A 38 -1.88 -4.43 -1.26
N TRP A 39 -1.88 -5.73 -1.00
CA TRP A 39 -0.74 -6.62 -1.18
C TRP A 39 -0.94 -7.50 -2.40
N PHE A 40 0.16 -7.78 -3.11
CA PHE A 40 0.18 -8.60 -4.30
C PHE A 40 1.37 -9.57 -4.28
N ASP A 41 1.19 -10.75 -4.86
CA ASP A 41 2.23 -11.78 -4.96
C ASP A 41 3.31 -11.42 -5.99
N ALA A 42 4.28 -12.32 -6.20
CA ALA A 42 5.39 -12.11 -7.13
C ALA A 42 4.95 -11.93 -8.60
N ASP A 43 3.80 -12.49 -8.97
CA ASP A 43 3.19 -12.33 -10.30
C ASP A 43 2.28 -11.09 -10.39
N GLY A 44 2.16 -10.35 -9.28
CA GLY A 44 1.32 -9.17 -9.14
C GLY A 44 -0.16 -9.48 -8.95
N ALA A 45 -0.54 -10.72 -8.64
CA ALA A 45 -1.94 -11.06 -8.35
C ALA A 45 -2.32 -10.59 -6.94
N PHE A 46 -3.55 -10.12 -6.78
CA PHE A 46 -4.07 -9.63 -5.51
C PHE A 46 -4.00 -10.71 -4.42
N VAL A 47 -3.46 -10.33 -3.26
CA VAL A 47 -3.39 -11.18 -2.06
C VAL A 47 -4.47 -10.77 -1.06
N SER A 48 -4.46 -9.51 -0.64
CA SER A 48 -5.41 -8.94 0.32
C SER A 48 -5.36 -7.41 0.29
N ARG A 49 -6.31 -6.76 0.94
CA ARG A 49 -6.27 -5.31 1.22
C ARG A 49 -6.73 -5.01 2.64
N SER A 50 -6.31 -3.86 3.16
CA SER A 50 -6.75 -3.37 4.47
C SER A 50 -6.78 -1.84 4.49
N ASP A 51 -7.65 -1.29 5.32
CA ASP A 51 -7.64 0.13 5.67
C ASP A 51 -6.86 0.31 6.96
N MET A 52 -5.94 1.28 6.96
CA MET A 52 -4.99 1.51 8.03
C MET A 52 -5.20 2.89 8.64
N GLU A 53 -5.19 2.93 9.96
CA GLU A 53 -5.40 4.15 10.73
C GLU A 53 -4.09 4.67 11.32
N PRO A 54 -3.87 5.99 11.35
CA PRO A 54 -2.75 6.61 12.06
C PRO A 54 -2.61 6.09 13.49
N CYS A 55 -1.38 5.76 13.88
CA CYS A 55 -1.12 5.39 15.26
C CYS A 55 -1.37 6.60 16.20
N PRO A 56 -2.12 6.47 17.31
CA PRO A 56 -2.42 7.59 18.17
C PRO A 56 -1.16 8.25 18.75
N ALA A 57 -1.16 9.58 18.85
CA ALA A 57 -0.02 10.34 19.36
C ALA A 57 0.39 9.88 20.77
N GLY A 58 1.69 9.66 20.99
CA GLY A 58 2.22 9.20 22.28
C GLY A 58 2.15 7.68 22.50
N THR A 59 1.68 6.91 21.51
CA THR A 59 1.63 5.44 21.58
C THR A 59 3.00 4.83 21.32
N VAL A 60 3.44 3.92 22.20
CA VAL A 60 4.72 3.19 22.05
C VAL A 60 4.56 1.94 21.19
N ILE A 61 3.38 1.29 21.24
CA ILE A 61 3.07 0.06 20.50
C ILE A 61 1.93 0.35 19.51
N CYS A 62 2.26 0.50 18.24
CA CYS A 62 1.28 0.72 17.18
C CYS A 62 0.70 -0.60 16.67
N PRO A 63 -0.59 -0.64 16.27
CA PRO A 63 -1.14 -1.76 15.53
C PRO A 63 -0.35 -2.04 14.26
N THR A 64 -0.23 -3.32 13.91
CA THR A 64 0.36 -3.77 12.67
C THR A 64 -0.70 -4.39 11.76
N TYR A 65 -0.45 -4.33 10.46
CA TYR A 65 -1.34 -4.77 9.41
C TYR A 65 -0.61 -5.80 8.56
N ALA A 66 -1.11 -7.03 8.57
CA ALA A 66 -0.52 -8.15 7.85
C ALA A 66 -1.29 -8.47 6.58
N ALA A 67 -0.57 -8.91 5.54
CA ALA A 67 -1.18 -9.54 4.40
C ALA A 67 -1.75 -10.92 4.78
N ALA A 68 -2.79 -11.38 4.08
CA ALA A 68 -3.38 -12.70 4.33
C ALA A 68 -2.44 -13.86 4.00
N ARG A 69 -1.45 -13.63 3.12
CA ARG A 69 -0.45 -14.60 2.65
C ARG A 69 0.86 -13.88 2.28
N PRO A 70 1.98 -14.60 2.08
CA PRO A 70 3.21 -13.99 1.60
C PRO A 70 2.99 -13.18 0.31
N TYR A 71 3.65 -12.04 0.22
CA TYR A 71 3.49 -11.09 -0.87
C TYR A 71 4.86 -10.55 -1.33
N ARG A 72 4.88 -9.93 -2.51
CA ARG A 72 6.09 -9.31 -3.10
C ARG A 72 5.95 -7.81 -3.29
N LEU A 73 4.72 -7.35 -3.50
CA LEU A 73 4.40 -5.95 -3.76
C LEU A 73 3.35 -5.47 -2.76
N ALA A 74 3.46 -4.22 -2.34
CA ALA A 74 2.41 -3.53 -1.61
C ALA A 74 2.16 -2.15 -2.23
N LEU A 75 0.90 -1.78 -2.38
CA LEU A 75 0.45 -0.48 -2.86
C LEU A 75 -0.26 0.24 -1.73
N GLU A 76 0.31 1.36 -1.27
CA GLU A 76 -0.33 2.30 -0.35
C GLU A 76 -0.92 3.47 -1.12
N VAL A 77 -2.14 3.85 -0.76
CA VAL A 77 -2.87 5.00 -1.29
C VAL A 77 -3.63 5.70 -0.17
N PRO A 78 -4.06 6.96 -0.34
CA PRO A 78 -5.00 7.58 0.59
C PRO A 78 -6.22 6.69 0.83
N LEU A 79 -6.79 6.71 2.04
CA LEU A 79 -7.97 5.91 2.39
C LEU A 79 -9.07 6.00 1.32
N GLY A 80 -9.55 4.84 0.87
CA GLY A 80 -10.55 4.71 -0.21
C GLY A 80 -9.98 4.84 -1.63
N GLY A 81 -8.69 5.16 -1.77
CA GLY A 81 -8.02 5.28 -3.07
C GLY A 81 -7.95 3.96 -3.84
N LEU A 82 -7.95 2.80 -3.16
CA LEU A 82 -7.96 1.49 -3.82
C LEU A 82 -9.24 1.29 -4.64
N ASP A 83 -10.38 1.76 -4.13
CA ASP A 83 -11.66 1.63 -4.83
C ASP A 83 -11.69 2.56 -6.06
N GLN A 84 -11.10 3.76 -5.96
CA GLN A 84 -10.95 4.68 -7.09
C GLN A 84 -10.05 4.11 -8.20
N LEU A 85 -9.07 3.29 -7.81
CA LEU A 85 -8.19 2.56 -8.73
C LEU A 85 -8.80 1.24 -9.22
N GLY A 86 -9.94 0.79 -8.67
CA GLY A 86 -10.56 -0.49 -9.00
C GLY A 86 -9.76 -1.71 -8.53
N VAL A 87 -9.01 -1.59 -7.43
CA VAL A 87 -8.25 -2.69 -6.83
C VAL A 87 -9.17 -3.57 -5.99
N ALA A 88 -9.32 -4.84 -6.40
CA ALA A 88 -10.16 -5.84 -5.75
C ALA A 88 -9.55 -7.25 -5.89
N GLU A 89 -10.26 -8.28 -5.39
CA GLU A 89 -9.79 -9.68 -5.31
C GLU A 89 -9.28 -10.31 -6.61
N ARG A 90 -9.63 -9.74 -7.78
CA ARG A 90 -9.23 -10.23 -9.10
C ARG A 90 -8.28 -9.30 -9.83
N SER A 91 -7.82 -8.23 -9.17
CA SER A 91 -6.92 -7.26 -9.76
C SER A 91 -5.50 -7.82 -9.88
N ARG A 92 -4.79 -7.36 -10.90
CA ARG A 92 -3.37 -7.61 -11.09
C ARG A 92 -2.65 -6.28 -11.22
N VAL A 93 -1.51 -6.16 -10.55
CA VAL A 93 -0.60 -5.02 -10.71
C VAL A 93 0.62 -5.42 -11.52
N SER A 94 1.12 -4.50 -12.34
CA SER A 94 2.43 -4.65 -12.98
C SER A 94 3.20 -3.36 -12.78
N LEU A 95 4.47 -3.50 -12.43
CA LEU A 95 5.39 -2.36 -12.31
C LEU A 95 6.30 -2.38 -13.53
N SER A 96 6.04 -1.49 -14.47
CA SER A 96 6.97 -1.16 -15.53
C SER A 96 7.81 0.04 -15.10
N ALA A 97 9.11 -0.02 -15.37
CA ALA A 97 9.86 1.23 -15.48
C ALA A 97 9.27 2.01 -16.66
N ALA A 98 9.22 3.34 -16.57
CA ALA A 98 8.85 4.15 -17.72
C ALA A 98 9.73 3.74 -18.90
N CYS A 99 9.11 3.52 -20.06
CA CYS A 99 9.84 3.29 -21.31
C CYS A 99 10.80 4.47 -21.51
N SER A 100 12.10 4.17 -21.51
CA SER A 100 13.13 5.06 -22.03
C SER A 100 13.09 5.10 -23.55
#